data_AF-A0A536XD20-F1
#
_entry.id   AF-A0A536XD20-F1
#
_cell.length_a   1.000
_cell.length_b   1.000
_cell.length_c   1.000
_cell.angle_alpha   90.00
_cell.angle_beta   90.00
_cell.angle_gamma   90.00
#
_symmetry.space_group_name_H-M   'P 1'
#
loop_
_entity.id
_entity.type
_entity.pdbx_description
1 polymer ?
#
loop_
_entity_poly.entity_id
_entity_poly.type
_entity_poly.pdbx_seq_one_letter_code
_entity_poly.pdbx_strand_id
1 'polypeptide(L)'
;MYRHLMVPLDDSALSAETVPQAVQLARTLGAKVTFFHARADYGASSIGALERVMSPAAFNDNMAGEARAILAKAEVVARAAGVPYDSVVTTSDRPHEAILTTADARGCDLIFIASHGRRGIKGLMLGSETQKVLQHTTIPVLVAAVESNLPTAQMMAPLAVIRDEHRSVAAVIHGFEFLVRHARDQGTPPSFPLLHAMLYYIKAFPETLHHPKEDAYLFRRLRARTHEFDATLDELQRQHVDGHQVVEDLERSIRAYEADPKGGFAQFAALVERFATSQMEHMALETKVVIPAARKHLTDEDWAEIGAAFAGNADPRFSVDNDEEFRQLFARIMNLAPESMVGAAGTARG
;
A
#
# COMPACT_ATOMS: atom_id res chain seq x y z
N MET A 1 0.80 33.93 -21.46
CA MET A 1 0.94 33.72 -20.02
C MET A 1 0.01 32.59 -19.64
N TYR A 2 0.48 31.58 -18.92
CA TYR A 2 -0.30 30.39 -18.53
C TYR A 2 -1.48 30.77 -17.63
N ARG A 3 -2.63 30.15 -17.83
CA ARG A 3 -3.90 30.45 -17.14
C ARG A 3 -4.45 29.26 -16.37
N HIS A 4 -4.01 28.04 -16.67
CA HIS A 4 -4.53 26.83 -16.05
C HIS A 4 -3.46 25.74 -15.93
N LEU A 5 -3.05 25.47 -14.71
CA LEU A 5 -2.03 24.47 -14.40
C LEU A 5 -2.67 23.11 -14.14
N MET A 6 -2.16 22.07 -14.78
CA MET A 6 -2.34 20.68 -14.38
C MET A 6 -1.25 20.31 -13.37
N VAL A 7 -1.62 19.80 -12.20
CA VAL A 7 -0.69 19.37 -11.15
C VAL A 7 -0.95 17.90 -10.81
N PRO A 8 -0.24 16.96 -11.46
CA PRO A 8 -0.33 15.54 -11.16
C PRO A 8 0.31 15.24 -9.80
N LEU A 9 -0.42 14.51 -8.96
CA LEU A 9 -0.03 14.12 -7.63
C LEU A 9 -0.01 12.60 -7.46
N ASP A 10 0.95 12.10 -6.69
CA ASP A 10 0.99 10.72 -6.20
C ASP A 10 1.16 10.70 -4.67
N ASP A 11 1.37 9.52 -4.08
CA ASP A 11 1.59 9.36 -2.65
C ASP A 11 3.04 9.61 -2.22
N SER A 12 3.91 10.09 -3.11
CA SER A 12 5.28 10.44 -2.76
C SER A 12 5.35 11.78 -2.02
N ALA A 13 6.31 11.87 -1.08
CA ALA A 13 6.61 13.13 -0.39
C ALA A 13 6.99 14.24 -1.37
N LEU A 14 7.74 13.89 -2.41
CA LEU A 14 8.17 14.82 -3.45
C LEU A 14 6.97 15.47 -4.15
N SER A 15 5.95 14.67 -4.49
CA SER A 15 4.73 15.18 -5.09
C SER A 15 3.97 16.13 -4.16
N ALA A 16 3.88 15.81 -2.87
CA ALA A 16 3.28 16.71 -1.88
C ALA A 16 4.03 18.06 -1.76
N GLU A 17 5.35 18.04 -1.86
CA GLU A 17 6.20 19.24 -1.81
C GLU A 17 6.10 20.12 -3.08
N THR A 18 5.62 19.56 -4.21
CA THR A 18 5.38 20.37 -5.41
C THR A 18 4.15 21.26 -5.31
N VAL A 19 3.20 20.92 -4.44
CA VAL A 19 1.92 21.65 -4.32
C VAL A 19 2.12 23.12 -3.95
N PRO A 20 2.88 23.50 -2.90
CA PRO A 20 3.09 24.90 -2.56
C PRO A 20 3.74 25.70 -3.71
N GLN A 21 4.68 25.10 -4.44
CA GLN A 21 5.36 25.74 -5.57
C GLN A 21 4.40 25.99 -6.73
N ALA A 22 3.58 24.99 -7.09
CA ALA A 22 2.59 25.11 -8.15
C ALA A 22 1.51 26.17 -7.79
N VAL A 23 1.04 26.17 -6.55
CA VAL A 23 0.07 27.15 -6.03
C VAL A 23 0.65 28.55 -6.03
N GLN A 24 1.91 28.72 -5.60
CA GLN A 24 2.58 30.02 -5.62
C GLN A 24 2.73 30.57 -7.05
N LEU A 25 3.09 29.71 -8.00
CA LEU A 25 3.18 30.07 -9.41
C LEU A 25 1.80 30.47 -9.95
N ALA A 26 0.77 29.67 -9.70
CA ALA A 26 -0.60 29.97 -10.12
C ALA A 26 -1.08 31.31 -9.56
N ARG A 27 -0.82 31.59 -8.27
CA ARG A 27 -1.15 32.87 -7.63
C ARG A 27 -0.48 34.05 -8.33
N THR A 28 0.81 33.91 -8.66
CA THR A 28 1.60 34.95 -9.32
C THR A 28 1.09 35.24 -10.73
N LEU A 29 0.58 34.22 -11.42
CA LEU A 29 0.05 34.33 -12.79
C LEU A 29 -1.44 34.70 -12.83
N GLY A 30 -2.15 34.67 -11.70
CA GLY A 30 -3.61 34.76 -11.69
C GLY A 30 -4.28 33.54 -12.36
N ALA A 31 -3.61 32.39 -12.35
CA ALA A 31 -4.05 31.15 -12.95
C ALA A 31 -4.85 30.28 -11.97
N LYS A 32 -5.61 29.32 -12.51
CA LYS A 32 -6.26 28.26 -11.72
C LYS A 32 -5.46 26.95 -11.76
N VAL A 33 -5.73 26.03 -10.85
CA VAL A 33 -5.03 24.73 -10.73
C VAL A 33 -6.01 23.57 -10.82
N THR A 34 -5.72 22.55 -11.63
CA THR A 34 -6.34 21.22 -11.49
C THR A 34 -5.36 20.28 -10.81
N PHE A 35 -5.66 19.86 -9.58
CA PHE A 35 -4.95 18.75 -8.96
C PHE A 35 -5.47 17.43 -9.53
N PHE A 36 -4.56 16.53 -9.86
CA PHE A 36 -4.90 15.28 -10.49
C PHE A 36 -4.22 14.11 -9.81
N HIS A 37 -4.94 13.01 -9.60
CA HIS A 37 -4.35 11.75 -9.15
C HIS A 37 -4.76 10.61 -10.07
N ALA A 38 -3.78 9.95 -10.69
CA ALA A 38 -3.99 8.67 -11.34
C ALA A 38 -3.87 7.57 -10.28
N ARG A 39 -5.01 6.95 -9.95
CA ARG A 39 -5.00 5.73 -9.17
C ARG A 39 -4.76 4.56 -10.12
N ALA A 40 -3.87 3.65 -9.73
CA ALA A 40 -3.80 2.35 -10.40
C ALA A 40 -5.19 1.69 -10.32
N ASP A 41 -5.55 0.87 -11.31
CA ASP A 41 -6.68 -0.04 -11.16
C ASP A 41 -6.30 -1.13 -10.16
N TYR A 42 -6.28 -0.73 -8.89
CA TYR A 42 -5.80 -1.56 -7.80
C TYR A 42 -6.65 -2.83 -7.71
N GLY A 43 -7.94 -2.77 -8.02
CA GLY A 43 -8.75 -3.99 -8.04
C GLY A 43 -8.70 -4.79 -9.35
N ALA A 44 -7.90 -4.39 -10.33
CA ALA A 44 -7.42 -5.28 -11.40
C ALA A 44 -6.09 -5.96 -11.05
N SER A 45 -5.38 -5.49 -10.00
CA SER A 45 -4.28 -6.28 -9.43
C SER A 45 -4.83 -7.51 -8.71
N SER A 46 -4.06 -8.60 -8.65
CA SER A 46 -4.48 -9.82 -7.93
C SER A 46 -4.86 -9.52 -6.48
N ILE A 47 -4.14 -8.61 -5.82
CA ILE A 47 -4.32 -8.25 -4.41
C ILE A 47 -5.55 -7.38 -4.19
N GLY A 48 -5.73 -6.35 -5.01
CA GLY A 48 -6.93 -5.52 -4.89
C GLY A 48 -8.18 -6.20 -5.41
N ALA A 49 -8.05 -7.16 -6.33
CA ALA A 49 -9.15 -8.06 -6.67
C ALA A 49 -9.54 -8.86 -5.42
N LEU A 50 -8.59 -9.45 -4.70
CA LEU A 50 -8.82 -10.18 -3.44
C LEU A 50 -9.46 -9.29 -2.36
N GLU A 51 -8.96 -8.07 -2.16
CA GLU A 51 -9.49 -7.13 -1.16
C GLU A 51 -10.93 -6.69 -1.52
N ARG A 52 -11.20 -6.39 -2.80
CA ARG A 52 -12.53 -6.04 -3.33
C ARG A 52 -13.56 -7.14 -3.06
N VAL A 53 -13.09 -8.36 -3.09
CA VAL A 53 -13.82 -9.62 -2.96
C VAL A 53 -14.12 -9.94 -1.50
N MET A 54 -13.10 -9.91 -0.64
CA MET A 54 -13.23 -10.31 0.76
C MET A 54 -13.75 -9.25 1.69
N SER A 55 -13.48 -7.98 1.38
CA SER A 55 -13.98 -6.86 2.16
C SER A 55 -14.34 -5.70 1.24
N PRO A 56 -15.49 -5.80 0.52
CA PRO A 56 -15.91 -4.75 -0.40
C PRO A 56 -16.02 -3.37 0.27
N ALA A 57 -16.42 -3.33 1.54
CA ALA A 57 -16.49 -2.11 2.33
C ALA A 57 -15.08 -1.54 2.61
N ALA A 58 -14.14 -2.34 3.12
CA ALA A 58 -12.78 -1.87 3.37
C ALA A 58 -12.04 -1.51 2.08
N PHE A 59 -12.25 -2.27 0.99
CA PHE A 59 -11.75 -1.93 -0.33
C PHE A 59 -12.27 -0.58 -0.78
N ASN A 60 -13.58 -0.34 -0.69
CA ASN A 60 -14.17 0.94 -1.11
C ASN A 60 -13.73 2.10 -0.21
N ASP A 61 -13.64 1.90 1.11
CA ASP A 61 -13.24 2.92 2.07
C ASP A 61 -11.75 3.27 1.93
N ASN A 62 -10.86 2.28 1.77
CA ASN A 62 -9.44 2.51 1.50
C ASN A 62 -9.22 3.15 0.12
N MET A 63 -9.91 2.66 -0.93
CA MET A 63 -9.76 3.17 -2.31
C MET A 63 -10.32 4.57 -2.50
N ALA A 64 -11.42 4.92 -1.83
CA ALA A 64 -11.98 6.26 -1.88
C ALA A 64 -11.26 7.22 -0.92
N GLY A 65 -10.79 6.73 0.23
CA GLY A 65 -10.13 7.51 1.27
C GLY A 65 -8.74 7.99 0.86
N GLU A 66 -7.87 7.11 0.36
CA GLU A 66 -6.46 7.44 0.08
C GLU A 66 -6.31 8.46 -1.05
N ALA A 67 -6.97 8.23 -2.20
CA ALA A 67 -6.89 9.12 -3.35
C ALA A 67 -7.47 10.51 -3.05
N ARG A 68 -8.59 10.57 -2.30
CA ARG A 68 -9.17 11.83 -1.86
C ARG A 68 -8.31 12.53 -0.82
N ALA A 69 -7.64 11.80 0.07
CA ALA A 69 -6.77 12.38 1.08
C ALA A 69 -5.54 13.08 0.46
N ILE A 70 -4.97 12.54 -0.62
CA ILE A 70 -3.88 13.17 -1.37
C ILE A 70 -4.35 14.52 -1.92
N LEU A 71 -5.48 14.55 -2.63
CA LEU A 71 -6.00 15.78 -3.23
C LEU A 71 -6.45 16.77 -2.16
N ALA A 72 -7.15 16.32 -1.12
CA ALA A 72 -7.66 17.19 -0.04
C ALA A 72 -6.54 18.00 0.65
N LYS A 73 -5.35 17.42 0.84
CA LYS A 73 -4.20 18.16 1.35
C LYS A 73 -3.78 19.29 0.42
N ALA A 74 -3.79 19.04 -0.89
CA ALA A 74 -3.43 20.04 -1.88
C ALA A 74 -4.47 21.17 -1.99
N GLU A 75 -5.74 20.80 -1.89
CA GLU A 75 -6.87 21.74 -1.86
C GLU A 75 -6.78 22.74 -0.70
N VAL A 76 -6.37 22.28 0.49
CA VAL A 76 -6.15 23.16 1.65
C VAL A 76 -5.11 24.23 1.34
N VAL A 77 -4.00 23.87 0.68
CA VAL A 77 -2.94 24.82 0.31
C VAL A 77 -3.44 25.85 -0.71
N ALA A 78 -4.14 25.40 -1.76
CA ALA A 78 -4.70 26.31 -2.77
C ALA A 78 -5.74 27.26 -2.18
N ARG A 79 -6.63 26.73 -1.33
CA ARG A 79 -7.65 27.51 -0.61
C ARG A 79 -7.03 28.57 0.29
N ALA A 80 -6.01 28.21 1.07
CA ALA A 80 -5.31 29.15 1.95
C ALA A 80 -4.60 30.26 1.16
N ALA A 81 -4.15 29.98 -0.06
CA ALA A 81 -3.52 30.95 -0.95
C ALA A 81 -4.49 31.77 -1.80
N GLY A 82 -5.81 31.49 -1.74
CA GLY A 82 -6.83 32.16 -2.55
C GLY A 82 -6.76 31.83 -4.05
N VAL A 83 -6.18 30.69 -4.41
CA VAL A 83 -6.03 30.25 -5.81
C VAL A 83 -7.23 29.39 -6.21
N PRO A 84 -7.93 29.68 -7.32
CA PRO A 84 -9.02 28.83 -7.81
C PRO A 84 -8.50 27.44 -8.18
N TYR A 85 -9.21 26.39 -7.79
CA TYR A 85 -8.76 25.02 -8.03
C TYR A 85 -9.91 24.04 -8.33
N ASP A 86 -9.56 22.96 -9.03
CA ASP A 86 -10.36 21.75 -9.24
C ASP A 86 -9.53 20.51 -8.85
N SER A 87 -10.21 19.38 -8.57
CA SER A 87 -9.58 18.10 -8.21
C SER A 87 -10.16 16.96 -9.04
N VAL A 88 -9.30 16.10 -9.60
CA VAL A 88 -9.71 14.97 -10.44
C VAL A 88 -8.97 13.69 -10.04
N VAL A 89 -9.70 12.60 -9.81
CA VAL A 89 -9.13 11.25 -9.67
C VAL A 89 -9.54 10.42 -10.88
N THR A 90 -8.57 9.77 -11.53
CA THR A 90 -8.82 8.86 -12.65
C THR A 90 -8.22 7.50 -12.37
N THR A 91 -8.96 6.42 -12.68
CA THR A 91 -8.44 5.04 -12.64
C THR A 91 -7.69 4.77 -13.94
N SER A 92 -6.40 4.51 -13.88
CA SER A 92 -5.58 4.17 -15.04
C SER A 92 -4.30 3.45 -14.61
N ASP A 93 -3.94 2.40 -15.34
CA ASP A 93 -2.64 1.72 -15.28
C ASP A 93 -1.56 2.44 -16.12
N ARG A 94 -1.97 3.48 -16.87
CA ARG A 94 -1.10 4.35 -17.67
C ARG A 94 -1.21 5.80 -17.19
N PRO A 95 -0.55 6.17 -16.07
CA PRO A 95 -0.69 7.48 -15.45
C PRO A 95 -0.39 8.65 -16.39
N HIS A 96 0.71 8.61 -17.16
CA HIS A 96 1.03 9.66 -18.12
C HIS A 96 -0.10 9.91 -19.14
N GLU A 97 -0.70 8.88 -19.74
CA GLU A 97 -1.81 9.07 -20.69
C GLU A 97 -3.03 9.71 -20.01
N ALA A 98 -3.32 9.29 -18.78
CA ALA A 98 -4.42 9.86 -18.01
C ALA A 98 -4.17 11.33 -17.64
N ILE A 99 -2.92 11.69 -17.34
CA ILE A 99 -2.49 13.09 -17.13
C ILE A 99 -2.75 13.89 -18.40
N LEU A 100 -2.25 13.44 -19.55
CA LEU A 100 -2.37 14.17 -20.82
C LEU A 100 -3.84 14.32 -21.24
N THR A 101 -4.60 13.23 -21.22
CA THR A 101 -6.02 13.22 -21.57
C THR A 101 -6.83 14.16 -20.68
N THR A 102 -6.53 14.17 -19.37
CA THR A 102 -7.22 15.06 -18.42
C THR A 102 -6.80 16.50 -18.59
N ALA A 103 -5.51 16.77 -18.84
CA ALA A 103 -5.00 18.11 -19.07
C ALA A 103 -5.67 18.74 -20.30
N ASP A 104 -5.77 18.00 -21.40
CA ASP A 104 -6.47 18.43 -22.62
C ASP A 104 -7.96 18.66 -22.34
N ALA A 105 -8.65 17.69 -21.73
CA ALA A 105 -10.08 17.77 -21.45
C ALA A 105 -10.45 18.93 -20.51
N ARG A 106 -9.52 19.36 -19.65
CA ARG A 106 -9.72 20.47 -18.70
C ARG A 106 -9.21 21.81 -19.21
N GLY A 107 -8.55 21.83 -20.38
CA GLY A 107 -7.98 23.04 -20.98
C GLY A 107 -6.78 23.58 -20.22
N CYS A 108 -5.99 22.70 -19.59
CA CYS A 108 -4.75 23.08 -18.93
C CYS A 108 -3.71 23.51 -19.98
N ASP A 109 -3.02 24.62 -19.73
CA ASP A 109 -2.01 25.18 -20.63
C ASP A 109 -0.58 25.10 -20.09
N LEU A 110 -0.41 24.50 -18.90
CA LEU A 110 0.88 24.14 -18.30
C LEU A 110 0.72 22.86 -17.47
N ILE A 111 1.60 21.87 -17.66
CA ILE A 111 1.73 20.73 -16.74
C ILE A 111 2.86 21.03 -15.76
N PHE A 112 2.52 21.18 -14.49
CA PHE A 112 3.49 21.35 -13.40
C PHE A 112 3.63 20.01 -12.68
N ILE A 113 4.76 19.33 -12.89
CA ILE A 113 4.96 17.95 -12.44
C ILE A 113 6.26 17.81 -11.63
N ALA A 114 6.25 16.93 -10.63
CA ALA A 114 7.45 16.56 -9.90
C ALA A 114 8.50 15.92 -10.82
N SER A 115 9.78 16.09 -10.49
CA SER A 115 10.88 15.43 -11.21
C SER A 115 10.76 13.92 -11.19
N HIS A 116 10.27 13.34 -10.08
CA HIS A 116 10.01 11.92 -9.90
C HIS A 116 8.78 11.70 -8.99
N GLY A 117 8.35 10.44 -8.90
CA GLY A 117 7.28 10.02 -8.00
C GLY A 117 7.70 8.81 -7.15
N ARG A 118 6.74 7.94 -6.82
CA ARG A 118 6.91 6.72 -5.99
C ARG A 118 8.19 5.90 -6.17
N ARG A 119 8.70 5.78 -7.40
CA ARG A 119 9.81 4.87 -7.77
C ARG A 119 11.15 5.58 -7.98
N GLY A 120 11.29 6.83 -7.57
CA GLY A 120 12.46 7.67 -7.87
C GLY A 120 13.80 7.01 -7.51
N ILE A 121 14.65 6.79 -8.51
CA ILE A 121 16.03 6.31 -8.35
C ILE A 121 16.94 7.52 -8.06
N LYS A 122 17.97 7.34 -7.23
CA LYS A 122 18.98 8.35 -6.86
C LYS A 122 19.53 9.12 -8.09
N GLY A 123 19.55 10.45 -8.03
CA GLY A 123 20.31 11.32 -8.96
C GLY A 123 19.48 12.23 -9.87
N LEU A 124 20.16 12.91 -10.80
CA LEU A 124 19.62 13.91 -11.75
C LEU A 124 18.72 13.32 -12.86
N MET A 125 18.22 12.09 -12.69
CA MET A 125 17.36 11.46 -13.68
C MET A 125 15.94 12.07 -13.62
N LEU A 126 15.01 11.59 -14.44
CA LEU A 126 13.61 12.00 -14.38
C LEU A 126 12.77 10.74 -14.16
N GLY A 127 11.68 10.86 -13.42
CA GLY A 127 10.78 9.75 -13.15
C GLY A 127 10.18 9.21 -14.44
N SER A 128 9.90 7.91 -14.47
CA SER A 128 9.38 7.24 -15.67
C SER A 128 8.10 7.91 -16.20
N GLU A 129 7.19 8.34 -15.33
CA GLU A 129 5.98 9.07 -15.76
C GLU A 129 6.28 10.49 -16.22
N THR A 130 7.20 11.21 -15.56
CA THR A 130 7.65 12.55 -15.98
C THR A 130 8.31 12.51 -17.35
N GLN A 131 9.18 11.53 -17.62
CA GLN A 131 9.78 11.31 -18.94
C GLN A 131 8.72 11.02 -20.00
N LYS A 132 7.76 10.13 -19.71
CA LYS A 132 6.69 9.82 -20.66
C LYS A 132 5.81 11.04 -20.94
N VAL A 133 5.47 11.84 -19.93
CA VAL A 133 4.75 13.11 -20.13
C VAL A 133 5.54 14.03 -21.05
N LEU A 134 6.83 14.27 -20.78
CA LEU A 134 7.70 15.11 -21.61
C LEU A 134 7.81 14.62 -23.06
N GLN A 135 7.82 13.31 -23.28
CA GLN A 135 7.93 12.70 -24.61
C GLN A 135 6.63 12.79 -25.44
N HIS A 136 5.46 12.86 -24.79
CA HIS A 136 4.17 12.67 -25.47
C HIS A 136 3.25 13.89 -25.43
N THR A 137 3.58 14.93 -24.66
CA THR A 137 2.74 16.13 -24.52
C THR A 137 3.07 17.21 -25.55
N THR A 138 2.04 17.96 -25.93
CA THR A 138 2.20 19.26 -26.62
C THR A 138 2.00 20.45 -25.67
N ILE A 139 1.44 20.22 -24.47
CA ILE A 139 1.30 21.21 -23.42
C ILE A 139 2.67 21.44 -22.77
N PRO A 140 3.14 22.69 -22.60
CA PRO A 140 4.37 22.99 -21.90
C PRO A 140 4.45 22.31 -20.53
N VAL A 141 5.64 21.81 -20.18
CA VAL A 141 5.88 21.11 -18.91
C VAL A 141 6.89 21.88 -18.08
N LEU A 142 6.54 22.18 -16.84
CA LEU A 142 7.46 22.65 -15.81
C LEU A 142 7.73 21.50 -14.86
N VAL A 143 8.99 21.04 -14.86
CA VAL A 143 9.44 20.00 -13.94
C VAL A 143 9.99 20.65 -12.69
N ALA A 144 9.34 20.39 -11.56
CA ALA A 144 9.81 20.81 -10.25
C ALA A 144 10.99 19.92 -9.83
N ALA A 145 12.20 20.45 -9.94
CA ALA A 145 13.37 19.88 -9.27
C ALA A 145 13.30 20.28 -7.80
N VAL A 146 12.79 19.40 -6.96
CA VAL A 146 13.17 19.45 -5.56
C VAL A 146 14.50 18.69 -5.49
N GLU A 147 15.61 19.43 -5.38
CA GLU A 147 16.85 18.80 -4.92
C GLU A 147 16.54 18.19 -3.56
N SER A 148 16.51 16.87 -3.46
CA SER A 148 16.37 16.20 -2.17
C SER A 148 17.70 16.31 -1.42
N ASN A 149 17.98 17.48 -0.87
CA ASN A 149 18.82 17.61 0.32
C ASN A 149 17.98 17.42 1.60
N LEU A 150 16.84 16.73 1.49
CA LEU A 150 15.91 16.50 2.59
C LEU A 150 16.04 15.05 3.13
N PRO A 151 16.05 14.89 4.47
CA PRO A 151 15.92 13.64 5.24
C PRO A 151 14.76 12.67 4.90
N THR A 152 14.05 12.85 3.78
CA THR A 152 12.72 12.26 3.56
C THR A 152 12.73 11.12 2.53
N ALA A 153 13.57 11.13 1.50
CA ALA A 153 13.57 10.05 0.49
C ALA A 153 14.10 8.71 1.03
N GLN A 154 15.15 8.76 1.86
CA GLN A 154 15.73 7.56 2.49
C GLN A 154 14.77 6.95 3.51
N MET A 155 14.00 7.78 4.22
CA MET A 155 12.97 7.34 5.15
C MET A 155 11.71 6.81 4.46
N MET A 156 11.23 7.44 3.39
CA MET A 156 9.96 7.07 2.76
C MET A 156 10.00 5.70 2.06
N ALA A 157 11.12 5.32 1.45
CA ALA A 157 11.23 4.04 0.73
C ALA A 157 10.98 2.79 1.60
N PRO A 158 11.69 2.58 2.74
CA PRO A 158 11.42 1.43 3.60
C PRO A 158 10.02 1.48 4.23
N LEU A 159 9.49 2.67 4.54
CA LEU A 159 8.13 2.80 5.06
C LEU A 159 7.05 2.42 4.05
N ALA A 160 7.27 2.71 2.75
CA ALA A 160 6.38 2.26 1.69
C ALA A 160 6.38 0.73 1.56
N VAL A 161 7.55 0.09 1.70
CA VAL A 161 7.66 -1.38 1.70
C VAL A 161 6.84 -1.99 2.84
N ILE A 162 7.02 -1.54 4.09
CA ILE A 162 6.25 -2.03 5.25
C ILE A 162 4.74 -1.90 5.01
N ARG A 163 4.31 -0.72 4.53
CA ARG A 163 2.89 -0.45 4.28
C ARG A 163 2.29 -1.42 3.26
N ASP A 164 2.98 -1.66 2.15
CA ASP A 164 2.49 -2.52 1.07
C ASP A 164 2.44 -3.99 1.52
N GLU A 165 3.37 -4.39 2.39
CA GLU A 165 3.42 -5.71 3.03
C GLU A 165 2.26 -5.91 4.01
N HIS A 166 2.05 -4.96 4.93
CA HIS A 166 0.94 -4.99 5.90
C HIS A 166 -0.40 -5.10 5.19
N ARG A 167 -0.60 -4.36 4.10
CA ARG A 167 -1.83 -4.43 3.30
C ARG A 167 -2.11 -5.86 2.81
N SER A 168 -1.06 -6.60 2.53
CA SER A 168 -1.14 -7.93 1.92
C SER A 168 -1.39 -9.00 2.97
N VAL A 169 -0.75 -8.86 4.12
CA VAL A 169 -1.05 -9.65 5.32
C VAL A 169 -2.50 -9.43 5.75
N ALA A 170 -2.96 -8.17 5.80
CA ALA A 170 -4.34 -7.83 6.14
C ALA A 170 -5.37 -8.44 5.17
N ALA A 171 -5.09 -8.43 3.86
CA ALA A 171 -5.97 -9.04 2.86
C ALA A 171 -6.16 -10.56 3.12
N VAL A 172 -5.07 -11.29 3.43
CA VAL A 172 -5.15 -12.72 3.73
C VAL A 172 -5.90 -12.99 5.04
N ILE A 173 -5.67 -12.16 6.08
CA ILE A 173 -6.37 -12.26 7.37
C ILE A 173 -7.88 -12.05 7.19
N HIS A 174 -8.29 -10.98 6.51
CA HIS A 174 -9.71 -10.73 6.22
C HIS A 174 -10.35 -11.85 5.41
N GLY A 175 -9.54 -12.55 4.62
CA GLY A 175 -9.94 -13.78 3.96
C GLY A 175 -10.34 -14.90 4.88
N PHE A 176 -9.49 -15.18 5.87
CA PHE A 176 -9.77 -16.21 6.85
C PHE A 176 -11.05 -15.88 7.60
N GLU A 177 -11.21 -14.62 8.02
CA GLU A 177 -12.42 -14.15 8.68
C GLU A 177 -13.66 -14.28 7.79
N PHE A 178 -13.55 -13.93 6.51
CA PHE A 178 -14.64 -14.12 5.54
C PHE A 178 -15.04 -15.59 5.44
N LEU A 179 -14.07 -16.49 5.24
CA LEU A 179 -14.33 -17.92 5.07
C LEU A 179 -14.97 -18.52 6.33
N VAL A 180 -14.54 -18.08 7.51
CA VAL A 180 -15.16 -18.48 8.79
C VAL A 180 -16.60 -18.00 8.88
N ARG A 181 -16.87 -16.72 8.58
CA ARG A 181 -18.25 -16.18 8.57
C ARG A 181 -19.12 -16.92 7.57
N HIS A 182 -18.64 -17.10 6.35
CA HIS A 182 -19.38 -17.78 5.29
C HIS A 182 -19.69 -19.24 5.65
N ALA A 183 -18.73 -19.97 6.20
CA ALA A 183 -18.95 -21.35 6.63
C ALA A 183 -19.95 -21.45 7.80
N ARG A 184 -19.94 -20.46 8.71
CA ARG A 184 -20.92 -20.34 9.79
C ARG A 184 -22.33 -20.10 9.25
N ASP A 185 -22.47 -19.19 8.30
CA ASP A 185 -23.77 -18.75 7.78
C ASP A 185 -24.40 -19.79 6.84
N GLN A 186 -23.60 -20.43 5.99
CA GLN A 186 -24.08 -21.42 5.01
C GLN A 186 -24.12 -22.85 5.55
N GLY A 187 -23.44 -23.11 6.68
CA GLY A 187 -23.31 -24.46 7.24
C GLY A 187 -22.47 -25.41 6.38
N THR A 188 -21.71 -24.89 5.42
CA THR A 188 -20.83 -25.66 4.53
C THR A 188 -19.36 -25.27 4.72
N PRO A 189 -18.43 -26.23 4.78
CA PRO A 189 -17.02 -25.91 4.97
C PRO A 189 -16.43 -25.15 3.77
N PRO A 190 -15.43 -24.29 4.01
CA PRO A 190 -14.71 -23.60 2.95
C PRO A 190 -13.79 -24.58 2.19
N SER A 191 -13.20 -24.12 1.09
CA SER A 191 -12.17 -24.86 0.38
C SER A 191 -10.93 -25.07 1.27
N PHE A 192 -10.66 -26.31 1.69
CA PHE A 192 -9.45 -26.64 2.45
C PHE A 192 -8.15 -26.34 1.68
N PRO A 193 -8.05 -26.59 0.36
CA PRO A 193 -6.90 -26.15 -0.42
C PRO A 193 -6.66 -24.63 -0.36
N LEU A 194 -7.73 -23.83 -0.32
CA LEU A 194 -7.62 -22.37 -0.13
C LEU A 194 -7.08 -22.03 1.26
N LEU A 195 -7.62 -22.65 2.32
CA LEU A 195 -7.15 -22.43 3.69
C LEU A 195 -5.66 -22.75 3.85
N HIS A 196 -5.20 -23.89 3.30
CA HIS A 196 -3.79 -24.27 3.31
C HIS A 196 -2.91 -23.29 2.52
N ALA A 197 -3.38 -22.79 1.36
CA ALA A 197 -2.63 -21.80 0.59
C ALA A 197 -2.49 -20.46 1.32
N MET A 198 -3.56 -20.00 1.96
CA MET A 198 -3.54 -18.79 2.79
C MET A 198 -2.63 -18.92 4.01
N LEU A 199 -2.64 -20.08 4.67
CA LEU A 199 -1.76 -20.34 5.80
C LEU A 199 -0.30 -20.42 5.36
N TYR A 200 -0.02 -21.06 4.23
CA TYR A 200 1.33 -21.11 3.68
C TYR A 200 1.87 -19.71 3.37
N TYR A 201 1.03 -18.79 2.87
CA TYR A 201 1.41 -17.39 2.71
C TYR A 201 1.83 -16.74 4.04
N ILE A 202 1.04 -16.91 5.10
CA ILE A 202 1.35 -16.38 6.44
C ILE A 202 2.67 -16.97 6.98
N LYS A 203 2.91 -18.27 6.78
CA LYS A 203 4.14 -18.93 7.22
C LYS A 203 5.38 -18.49 6.44
N ALA A 204 5.23 -18.30 5.13
CA ALA A 204 6.36 -18.06 4.25
C ALA A 204 6.71 -16.55 4.12
N PHE A 205 5.75 -15.65 4.36
CA PHE A 205 5.96 -14.22 4.19
C PHE A 205 6.10 -13.45 5.53
N PRO A 206 5.04 -13.21 6.34
CA PRO A 206 5.16 -12.56 7.66
C PRO A 206 6.30 -13.13 8.49
N GLU A 207 6.23 -14.43 8.79
CA GLU A 207 7.08 -15.09 9.78
C GLU A 207 8.54 -15.22 9.35
N THR A 208 8.80 -15.36 8.05
CA THR A 208 10.14 -15.70 7.54
C THR A 208 10.84 -14.51 6.87
N LEU A 209 10.09 -13.55 6.33
CA LEU A 209 10.64 -12.46 5.52
C LEU A 209 10.36 -11.07 6.10
N HIS A 210 9.17 -10.84 6.68
CA HIS A 210 8.74 -9.52 7.12
C HIS A 210 9.17 -9.19 8.55
N HIS A 211 8.79 -10.01 9.54
CA HIS A 211 9.14 -9.76 10.94
C HIS A 211 10.66 -9.78 11.21
N PRO A 212 11.46 -10.72 10.63
CA PRO A 212 12.90 -10.73 10.89
C PRO A 212 13.64 -9.46 10.46
N LYS A 213 13.19 -8.77 9.39
CA LYS A 213 13.84 -7.53 8.95
C LYS A 213 13.43 -6.33 9.81
N GLU A 214 12.22 -6.32 10.35
CA GLU A 214 11.79 -5.27 11.27
C GLU A 214 12.63 -5.32 12.55
N ASP A 215 12.81 -6.52 13.10
CA ASP A 215 13.66 -6.75 14.27
C ASP A 215 15.12 -6.37 14.02
N ALA A 216 15.68 -6.90 12.93
CA ALA A 216 17.11 -6.79 12.66
C ALA A 216 17.56 -5.37 12.31
N TYR A 217 16.68 -4.57 11.70
CA TYR A 217 17.04 -3.25 11.18
C TYR A 217 16.24 -2.13 11.84
N LEU A 218 14.90 -2.13 11.75
CA LEU A 218 14.10 -1.02 12.24
C LEU A 218 14.13 -0.90 13.77
N PHE A 219 13.80 -1.97 14.48
CA PHE A 219 13.70 -1.97 15.94
C PHE A 219 15.08 -1.81 16.57
N ARG A 220 16.08 -2.54 16.04
CA ARG A 220 17.48 -2.39 16.47
C ARG A 220 17.95 -0.94 16.38
N ARG A 221 17.70 -0.25 15.27
CA ARG A 221 18.11 1.14 15.08
C ARG A 221 17.35 2.07 16.00
N LEU A 222 16.05 1.85 16.20
CA LEU A 222 15.26 2.67 17.11
C LEU A 222 15.77 2.57 18.56
N ARG A 223 16.08 1.36 19.05
CA ARG A 223 16.69 1.14 20.38
C ARG A 223 18.04 1.82 20.54
N ALA A 224 18.83 1.88 19.47
CA ALA A 224 20.12 2.58 19.49
C ALA A 224 19.97 4.11 19.59
N ARG A 225 18.80 4.67 19.25
CA ARG A 225 18.54 6.12 19.26
C ARG A 225 17.71 6.57 20.47
N THR A 226 16.84 5.72 21.01
CA THR A 226 15.98 6.03 22.16
C THR A 226 15.52 4.78 22.89
N HIS A 227 15.28 4.90 24.20
CA HIS A 227 14.72 3.85 25.07
C HIS A 227 13.25 4.09 25.42
N GLU A 228 12.64 5.18 24.95
CA GLU A 228 11.25 5.57 25.25
C GLU A 228 10.23 4.49 24.84
N PHE A 229 10.56 3.67 23.84
CA PHE A 229 9.66 2.68 23.24
C PHE A 229 10.08 1.23 23.52
N ASP A 230 11.05 0.98 24.41
CA ASP A 230 11.61 -0.35 24.64
C ASP A 230 10.53 -1.39 25.01
N ALA A 231 9.58 -1.02 25.88
CA ALA A 231 8.48 -1.92 26.26
C ALA A 231 7.57 -2.29 25.08
N THR A 232 7.32 -1.34 24.16
CA THR A 232 6.54 -1.62 22.94
C THR A 232 7.31 -2.52 21.98
N LEU A 233 8.62 -2.28 21.83
CA LEU A 233 9.48 -3.10 20.99
C LEU A 233 9.66 -4.51 21.58
N ASP A 234 9.77 -4.65 22.90
CA ASP A 234 9.82 -5.95 23.58
C ASP A 234 8.53 -6.75 23.32
N GLU A 235 7.37 -6.09 23.40
CA GLU A 235 6.08 -6.72 23.13
C GLU A 235 5.94 -7.16 21.67
N LEU A 236 6.32 -6.31 20.70
CA LEU A 236 6.30 -6.67 19.28
C LEU A 236 7.24 -7.84 18.97
N GLN A 237 8.45 -7.83 19.53
CA GLN A 237 9.40 -8.93 19.36
C GLN A 237 8.90 -10.23 19.99
N ARG A 238 8.23 -10.15 21.15
CA ARG A 238 7.55 -11.31 21.75
C ARG A 238 6.44 -11.83 20.82
N GLN A 239 5.65 -10.93 20.22
CA GLN A 239 4.62 -11.32 19.24
C GLN A 239 5.23 -11.99 18.00
N HIS A 240 6.38 -11.53 17.49
CA HIS A 240 7.09 -12.20 16.38
C HIS A 240 7.52 -13.62 16.75
N VAL A 241 8.03 -13.83 17.96
CA VAL A 241 8.46 -15.16 18.44
C VAL A 241 7.25 -16.08 18.63
N ASP A 242 6.18 -15.58 19.24
CA ASP A 242 4.98 -16.37 19.53
C ASP A 242 4.14 -16.64 18.27
N GLY A 243 4.27 -15.80 17.23
CA GLY A 243 3.58 -15.92 15.94
C GLY A 243 3.74 -17.30 15.30
N HIS A 244 4.96 -17.85 15.34
CA HIS A 244 5.26 -19.19 14.84
C HIS A 244 4.34 -20.27 15.44
N GLN A 245 4.14 -20.25 16.77
CA GLN A 245 3.30 -21.24 17.43
C GLN A 245 1.83 -21.06 17.08
N VAL A 246 1.37 -19.81 16.93
CA VAL A 246 -0.02 -19.51 16.52
C VAL A 246 -0.29 -20.03 15.11
N VAL A 247 0.67 -19.88 14.18
CA VAL A 247 0.57 -20.40 12.81
C VAL A 247 0.53 -21.93 12.80
N GLU A 248 1.34 -22.61 13.63
CA GLU A 248 1.28 -24.07 13.79
C GLU A 248 -0.05 -24.55 14.38
N ASP A 249 -0.62 -23.82 15.34
CA ASP A 249 -1.91 -24.11 15.93
C ASP A 249 -3.03 -23.99 14.89
N LEU A 250 -2.98 -22.95 14.06
CA LEU A 250 -3.86 -22.80 12.92
C LEU A 250 -3.71 -23.96 11.93
N GLU A 251 -2.48 -24.36 11.60
CA GLU A 251 -2.20 -25.50 10.70
C GLU A 251 -2.83 -26.79 11.21
N ARG A 252 -2.66 -27.08 12.50
CA ARG A 252 -3.27 -28.24 13.16
C ARG A 252 -4.79 -28.16 13.16
N SER A 253 -5.36 -26.97 13.40
CA SER A 253 -6.81 -26.78 13.41
C SER A 253 -7.44 -26.92 12.02
N ILE A 254 -6.77 -26.49 10.95
CA ILE A 254 -7.24 -26.68 9.57
C ILE A 254 -7.27 -28.19 9.26
N ARG A 255 -6.21 -28.93 9.62
CA ARG A 255 -6.19 -30.39 9.43
C ARG A 255 -7.28 -31.12 10.23
N ALA A 256 -7.54 -30.69 11.46
CA ALA A 256 -8.62 -31.24 12.28
C ALA A 256 -10.01 -30.93 11.69
N TYR A 257 -10.20 -29.71 11.19
CA TYR A 257 -11.44 -29.29 10.53
C TYR A 257 -11.67 -30.02 9.20
N GLU A 258 -10.60 -30.30 8.45
CA GLU A 258 -10.65 -31.11 7.22
C GLU A 258 -11.04 -32.57 7.50
N ALA A 259 -10.56 -33.13 8.61
CA ALA A 259 -10.88 -34.50 9.02
C ALA A 259 -12.30 -34.64 9.61
N ASP A 260 -12.78 -33.64 10.34
CA ASP A 260 -14.14 -33.59 10.91
C ASP A 260 -14.76 -32.19 10.74
N PRO A 261 -15.44 -31.93 9.61
CA PRO A 261 -16.06 -30.63 9.35
C PRO A 261 -17.14 -30.22 10.38
N LYS A 262 -17.76 -31.16 11.10
CA LYS A 262 -18.79 -30.83 12.09
C LYS A 262 -18.18 -30.51 13.45
N GLY A 263 -17.19 -31.29 13.89
CA GLY A 263 -16.54 -31.11 15.19
C GLY A 263 -15.42 -30.08 15.19
N GLY A 264 -14.67 -29.94 14.08
CA GLY A 264 -13.47 -29.10 14.01
C GLY A 264 -13.72 -27.61 13.75
N PHE A 265 -14.89 -27.25 13.23
CA PHE A 265 -15.17 -25.86 12.82
C PHE A 265 -15.06 -24.85 13.96
N ALA A 266 -15.63 -25.15 15.13
CA ALA A 266 -15.69 -24.21 16.25
C ALA A 266 -14.28 -23.83 16.75
N GLN A 267 -13.38 -24.81 16.83
CA GLN A 267 -11.99 -24.58 17.24
C GLN A 267 -11.22 -23.78 16.18
N PHE A 268 -11.36 -24.14 14.90
CA PHE A 268 -10.74 -23.43 13.79
C PHE A 268 -11.21 -21.96 13.75
N ALA A 269 -12.53 -21.71 13.81
CA ALA A 269 -13.09 -20.38 13.80
C ALA A 269 -12.57 -19.51 14.96
N ALA A 270 -12.51 -20.07 16.18
CA ALA A 270 -12.00 -19.36 17.34
C ALA A 270 -10.50 -19.03 17.22
N LEU A 271 -9.70 -19.92 16.59
CA LEU A 271 -8.28 -19.65 16.33
C LEU A 271 -8.09 -18.55 15.28
N VAL A 272 -8.89 -18.56 14.21
CA VAL A 272 -8.87 -17.50 13.19
C VAL A 272 -9.23 -16.14 13.79
N GLU A 273 -10.30 -16.06 14.59
CA GLU A 273 -10.74 -14.79 15.22
C GLU A 273 -9.67 -14.22 16.16
N ARG A 274 -9.02 -15.09 16.96
CA ARG A 274 -7.89 -14.68 17.82
C ARG A 274 -6.68 -14.24 17.01
N PHE A 275 -6.29 -15.01 15.99
CA PHE A 275 -5.16 -14.68 15.12
C PHE A 275 -5.39 -13.34 14.43
N ALA A 276 -6.57 -13.14 13.82
CA ALA A 276 -6.91 -11.90 13.14
C ALA A 276 -6.85 -10.69 14.10
N THR A 277 -7.42 -10.81 15.29
CA THR A 277 -7.37 -9.75 16.32
C THR A 277 -5.92 -9.42 16.68
N SER A 278 -5.10 -10.44 16.99
CA SER A 278 -3.69 -10.27 17.36
C SER A 278 -2.88 -9.59 16.25
N GLN A 279 -3.05 -10.00 14.99
CA GLN A 279 -2.33 -9.39 13.87
C GLN A 279 -2.74 -7.93 13.62
N MET A 280 -4.02 -7.60 13.80
CA MET A 280 -4.48 -6.21 13.66
C MET A 280 -3.94 -5.32 14.80
N GLU A 281 -3.89 -5.83 16.03
CA GLU A 281 -3.30 -5.14 17.17
C GLU A 281 -1.78 -4.96 17.01
N HIS A 282 -1.08 -5.99 16.53
CA HIS A 282 0.33 -5.97 16.17
C HIS A 282 0.64 -4.84 15.18
N MET A 283 0.02 -4.87 13.99
CA MET A 283 0.22 -3.85 12.97
C MET A 283 -0.21 -2.45 13.46
N ALA A 284 -1.17 -2.36 14.38
CA ALA A 284 -1.56 -1.07 14.97
C ALA A 284 -0.46 -0.48 15.87
N LEU A 285 0.24 -1.30 16.65
CA LEU A 285 1.39 -0.87 17.44
C LEU A 285 2.51 -0.36 16.53
N GLU A 286 2.81 -1.09 15.46
CA GLU A 286 3.84 -0.67 14.51
C GLU A 286 3.48 0.64 13.81
N THR A 287 2.28 0.71 13.23
CA THR A 287 1.86 1.85 12.42
C THR A 287 1.57 3.10 13.23
N LYS A 288 1.07 2.97 14.47
CA LYS A 288 0.66 4.11 15.31
C LYS A 288 1.70 4.51 16.36
N VAL A 289 2.65 3.63 16.67
CA VAL A 289 3.67 3.89 17.71
C VAL A 289 5.08 3.82 17.13
N VAL A 290 5.49 2.67 16.61
CA VAL A 290 6.89 2.45 16.20
C VAL A 290 7.28 3.28 14.99
N ILE A 291 6.46 3.32 13.93
CA ILE A 291 6.75 4.11 12.73
C ILE A 291 6.85 5.61 13.06
N PRO A 292 5.89 6.24 13.78
CA PRO A 292 6.05 7.62 14.23
C PRO A 292 7.30 7.86 15.08
N ALA A 293 7.65 6.92 15.98
CA ALA A 293 8.87 7.01 16.78
C ALA A 293 10.13 6.94 15.91
N ALA A 294 10.20 5.99 14.98
CA ALA A 294 11.30 5.85 14.03
C ALA A 294 11.49 7.14 13.21
N ARG A 295 10.40 7.72 12.70
CA ARG A 295 10.45 8.99 11.95
C ARG A 295 11.00 10.16 12.77
N LYS A 296 10.78 10.14 14.08
CA LYS A 296 11.24 11.19 15.01
C LYS A 296 12.69 11.00 15.43
N HIS A 297 13.16 9.77 15.58
CA HIS A 297 14.43 9.46 16.25
C HIS A 297 15.55 8.96 15.34
N LEU A 298 15.22 8.37 14.18
CA LEU A 298 16.22 7.82 13.26
C LEU A 298 16.84 8.90 12.38
N THR A 299 18.12 8.71 12.06
CA THR A 299 18.88 9.59 11.16
C THR A 299 18.78 9.12 9.71
N ASP A 300 19.19 9.97 8.78
CA ASP A 300 19.29 9.62 7.36
C ASP A 300 20.16 8.38 7.12
N GLU A 301 21.28 8.26 7.83
CA GLU A 301 22.15 7.08 7.74
C GLU A 301 21.44 5.80 8.20
N ASP A 302 20.67 5.86 9.29
CA ASP A 302 19.87 4.71 9.74
C ASP A 302 18.84 4.33 8.68
N TRP A 303 18.14 5.32 8.11
CA TRP A 303 17.14 5.10 7.07
C TRP A 303 17.73 4.56 5.77
N ALA A 304 18.95 4.98 5.40
CA ALA A 304 19.65 4.45 4.24
C ALA A 304 20.00 2.96 4.42
N GLU A 305 20.43 2.56 5.62
CA GLU A 305 20.70 1.16 5.96
C GLU A 305 19.42 0.33 5.94
N ILE A 306 18.37 0.80 6.62
CA ILE A 306 17.06 0.14 6.64
C ILE A 306 16.53 -0.02 5.21
N GLY A 307 16.59 1.04 4.40
CA GLY A 307 16.17 1.02 3.01
C GLY A 307 16.93 0.00 2.15
N ALA A 308 18.24 -0.11 2.32
CA ALA A 308 19.05 -1.10 1.61
C ALA A 308 18.69 -2.54 2.01
N ALA A 309 18.50 -2.79 3.31
CA ALA A 309 18.08 -4.09 3.82
C ALA A 309 16.67 -4.48 3.35
N PHE A 310 15.75 -3.52 3.35
CA PHE A 310 14.35 -3.73 2.98
C PHE A 310 14.19 -3.91 1.48
N ALA A 311 15.03 -3.29 0.65
CA ALA A 311 15.06 -3.54 -0.78
C ALA A 311 15.56 -4.96 -1.13
N GLY A 312 16.50 -5.50 -0.35
CA GLY A 312 17.00 -6.88 -0.53
C GLY A 312 16.03 -7.96 -0.05
N ASN A 313 15.13 -7.61 0.88
CA ASN A 313 14.11 -8.49 1.49
C ASN A 313 12.68 -7.97 1.27
N ALA A 314 12.45 -7.22 0.19
CA ALA A 314 11.13 -6.69 -0.12
C ALA A 314 10.17 -7.86 -0.40
N ASP A 315 8.90 -7.66 -0.12
CA ASP A 315 7.81 -8.51 -0.58
C ASP A 315 8.15 -9.14 -1.94
N PRO A 316 8.15 -10.48 -2.06
CA PRO A 316 8.46 -11.18 -3.30
C PRO A 316 7.54 -10.85 -4.48
N ARG A 317 6.56 -9.94 -4.32
CA ARG A 317 5.75 -9.39 -5.41
C ARG A 317 6.34 -8.11 -6.01
N PHE A 318 7.34 -7.48 -5.37
CA PHE A 318 7.96 -6.22 -5.78
C PHE A 318 9.50 -6.30 -5.93
N SER A 319 10.13 -7.46 -5.73
CA SER A 319 11.57 -7.68 -5.94
C SER A 319 11.84 -8.49 -7.20
N VAL A 320 12.67 -7.96 -8.10
CA VAL A 320 12.85 -8.46 -9.49
C VAL A 320 13.39 -9.90 -9.58
N ASP A 321 13.90 -10.49 -8.48
CA ASP A 321 14.66 -11.75 -8.51
C ASP A 321 14.08 -12.93 -7.71
N ASN A 322 12.95 -12.81 -6.98
CA ASN A 322 12.30 -13.94 -6.27
C ASN A 322 10.78 -14.07 -6.58
N ASP A 323 10.43 -13.65 -7.79
CA ASP A 323 9.17 -12.97 -8.12
C ASP A 323 7.99 -13.88 -8.56
N GLU A 324 8.24 -15.16 -8.83
CA GLU A 324 7.28 -15.99 -9.56
C GLU A 324 6.44 -16.89 -8.64
N GLU A 325 7.05 -17.50 -7.62
CA GLU A 325 6.39 -18.51 -6.76
C GLU A 325 5.30 -17.90 -5.87
N PHE A 326 5.54 -16.72 -5.28
CA PHE A 326 4.57 -16.03 -4.43
C PHE A 326 3.47 -15.33 -5.23
N ARG A 327 3.79 -14.78 -6.42
CA ARG A 327 2.75 -14.29 -7.35
C ARG A 327 1.84 -15.44 -7.79
N GLN A 328 2.41 -16.60 -8.08
CA GLN A 328 1.64 -17.82 -8.39
C GLN A 328 0.83 -18.31 -7.18
N LEU A 329 1.38 -18.28 -5.96
CA LEU A 329 0.65 -18.64 -4.74
C LEU A 329 -0.55 -17.72 -4.51
N PHE A 330 -0.36 -16.41 -4.66
CA PHE A 330 -1.44 -15.45 -4.47
C PHE A 330 -2.49 -15.56 -5.58
N ALA A 331 -2.08 -15.75 -6.83
CA ALA A 331 -2.99 -16.07 -7.93
C ALA A 331 -3.75 -17.39 -7.68
N ARG A 332 -3.12 -18.37 -7.04
CA ARG A 332 -3.76 -19.62 -6.63
C ARG A 332 -4.79 -19.41 -5.52
N ILE A 333 -4.50 -18.56 -4.53
CA ILE A 333 -5.48 -18.14 -3.49
C ILE A 333 -6.68 -17.49 -4.18
N MET A 334 -6.46 -16.57 -5.12
CA MET A 334 -7.53 -15.95 -5.91
C MET A 334 -8.38 -16.96 -6.68
N ASN A 335 -7.74 -17.93 -7.35
CA ASN A 335 -8.44 -18.94 -8.15
C ASN A 335 -9.24 -19.94 -7.30
N LEU A 336 -8.88 -20.12 -6.03
CA LEU A 336 -9.54 -21.05 -5.12
C LEU A 336 -10.64 -20.38 -4.28
N ALA A 337 -10.76 -19.06 -4.31
CA ALA A 337 -11.79 -18.31 -3.59
C ALA A 337 -13.19 -18.53 -4.22
N PRO A 338 -14.26 -18.78 -3.41
CA PRO A 338 -15.61 -18.98 -3.93
C PRO A 338 -16.13 -17.80 -4.76
N GLU A 339 -17.05 -18.03 -5.70
CA GLU A 339 -17.60 -16.96 -6.57
C GLU A 339 -18.28 -15.83 -5.78
N SER A 340 -18.85 -16.13 -4.60
CA SER A 340 -19.40 -15.16 -3.66
C SER A 340 -18.34 -14.25 -3.02
N MET A 341 -17.10 -14.73 -2.98
CA MET A 341 -15.91 -13.93 -2.74
C MET A 341 -15.56 -13.21 -4.04
N VAL A 342 -15.30 -13.91 -5.15
CA VAL A 342 -14.71 -13.37 -6.39
C VAL A 342 -15.57 -12.32 -7.12
N GLY A 343 -16.88 -12.29 -6.89
CA GLY A 343 -17.82 -11.33 -7.48
C GLY A 343 -18.09 -11.63 -8.97
N ALA A 344 -19.37 -11.64 -9.35
CA ALA A 344 -19.85 -11.92 -10.70
C ALA A 344 -19.19 -11.02 -11.77
N ALA A 345 -18.13 -11.52 -12.40
CA ALA A 345 -17.56 -10.97 -13.62
C ALA A 345 -17.58 -12.08 -14.67
N GLY A 346 -18.66 -12.18 -15.46
CA GLY A 346 -18.59 -12.95 -16.71
C GLY A 346 -19.83 -13.62 -17.29
N THR A 347 -21.06 -13.44 -16.80
CA THR A 347 -22.25 -13.93 -17.51
C THR A 347 -23.00 -12.81 -18.23
N ALA A 348 -22.36 -12.28 -19.28
CA ALA A 348 -23.06 -11.67 -20.40
C ALA A 348 -22.89 -12.57 -21.64
N ARG A 349 -23.69 -13.63 -21.72
CA ARG A 349 -24.11 -14.20 -23.00
C ARG A 349 -25.56 -13.80 -23.21
N GLY A 350 -25.77 -12.94 -24.19
CA GLY A 350 -27.06 -12.48 -24.70
C GLY A 350 -26.79 -11.70 -25.98
#